data_AF-A0A0F9DDE0-F1
#
_entry.id   AF-A0A0F9DDE0-F1
#
_cell.length_a   1.000
_cell.length_b   1.000
_cell.length_c   1.000
_cell.angle_alpha   90.00
_cell.angle_beta   90.00
_cell.angle_gamma   90.00
#
_symmetry.space_group_name_H-M   'P 1'
#
loop_
_entity.id
_entity.type
_entity.pdbx_description
1 polymer ?
#
loop_
_entity_poly.entity_id
_entity_poly.type
_entity_poly.pdbx_seq_one_letter_code
_entity_poly.pdbx_strand_id
1 'polypeptide(L)'
;MNADSQLLGCIAQERNVLGAVMLSGSLREVVAGVMEDSDWVSPDHLTIWKVLRDGKSTHVEAVIANLDAIRALDHIGGEPYVASCIGTMACVYVRFPESFDDCLRWLHECGRRRRDEGAVMTRAAAEVQDIRAGSKPHWWDEYEEA
;
A
#
# COMPACT_ATOMS: atom_id res chain seq x y z
N MET A 1 -11.39 10.87 -13.42
CA MET A 1 -11.43 10.17 -12.12
C MET A 1 -10.80 11.11 -11.10
N ASN A 2 -11.46 11.46 -10.00
CA ASN A 2 -10.87 12.34 -8.99
C ASN A 2 -9.92 11.55 -8.06
N ALA A 3 -9.01 12.24 -7.38
CA ALA A 3 -7.98 11.62 -6.52
C ALA A 3 -8.60 10.73 -5.42
N ASP A 4 -9.74 11.15 -4.85
CA ASP A 4 -10.45 10.40 -3.82
C ASP A 4 -10.97 9.04 -4.32
N SER A 5 -11.46 8.98 -5.56
CA SER A 5 -11.91 7.72 -6.17
C SER A 5 -10.76 6.76 -6.44
N GLN A 6 -9.56 7.27 -6.76
CA GLN A 6 -8.36 6.44 -6.92
C GLN A 6 -7.87 5.90 -5.59
N LEU A 7 -7.92 6.70 -4.53
CA LEU A 7 -7.54 6.29 -3.17
C LEU A 7 -8.44 5.16 -2.65
N LEU A 8 -9.75 5.33 -2.76
CA LEU A 8 -10.73 4.31 -2.38
C LEU A 8 -10.56 3.03 -3.21
N GLY A 9 -10.22 3.17 -4.50
CA GLY A 9 -9.87 2.05 -5.36
C GLY A 9 -8.64 1.27 -4.85
N CYS A 10 -7.57 1.97 -4.45
CA CYS A 10 -6.37 1.33 -3.90
C CYS A 10 -6.67 0.56 -2.61
N ILE A 11 -7.41 1.18 -1.68
CA ILE A 11 -7.78 0.55 -0.40
C ILE A 11 -8.62 -0.71 -0.63
N ALA A 12 -9.50 -0.71 -1.63
CA ALA A 12 -10.26 -1.89 -2.01
C ALA A 12 -9.33 -3.01 -2.56
N GLN A 13 -8.37 -2.67 -3.41
CA GLN A 13 -7.42 -3.67 -3.94
C GLN A 13 -6.45 -4.20 -2.88
N GLU A 14 -6.02 -3.39 -1.92
CA GLU A 14 -5.19 -3.87 -0.81
C GLU A 14 -5.91 -4.94 0.00
N ARG A 15 -7.18 -4.69 0.32
CA ARG A 15 -8.04 -5.66 1.02
C ARG A 15 -8.16 -6.96 0.24
N ASN A 16 -8.27 -6.84 -1.08
CA ASN A 16 -8.27 -7.99 -1.99
C ASN A 16 -6.95 -8.77 -1.90
N VAL A 17 -5.81 -8.11 -1.98
CA VAL A 17 -4.51 -8.80 -1.87
C VAL A 17 -4.35 -9.48 -0.51
N LEU A 18 -4.69 -8.81 0.59
CA LEU A 18 -4.63 -9.39 1.95
C LEU A 18 -5.52 -10.63 2.07
N GLY A 19 -6.77 -10.54 1.60
CA GLY A 19 -7.70 -11.67 1.62
C GLY A 19 -7.18 -12.87 0.81
N ALA A 20 -6.57 -12.61 -0.35
CA ALA A 20 -6.02 -13.66 -1.20
C ALA A 20 -4.86 -14.39 -0.53
N VAL A 21 -3.95 -13.66 0.12
CA VAL A 21 -2.82 -14.26 0.85
C VAL A 21 -3.32 -15.08 2.06
N MET A 22 -4.36 -14.60 2.75
CA MET A 22 -4.96 -15.35 3.87
C MET A 22 -5.65 -16.64 3.43
N LEU A 23 -6.29 -16.62 2.25
CA LEU A 23 -6.91 -17.80 1.64
C LEU A 23 -5.89 -18.78 1.06
N SER A 24 -4.80 -18.24 0.50
CA SER A 24 -3.76 -19.00 -0.17
C SER A 24 -2.38 -18.49 0.20
N GLY A 25 -1.77 -19.14 1.20
CA GLY A 25 -0.45 -18.76 1.69
C GLY A 25 0.66 -18.81 0.63
N SER A 26 0.48 -19.54 -0.48
CA SER A 26 1.43 -19.56 -1.60
C SER A 26 1.56 -18.20 -2.29
N LEU A 27 0.55 -17.33 -2.19
CA LEU A 27 0.59 -15.99 -2.75
C LEU A 27 1.46 -15.03 -1.94
N ARG A 28 1.82 -15.38 -0.69
CA ARG A 28 2.67 -14.52 0.15
C ARG A 28 3.98 -14.16 -0.54
N GLU A 29 4.67 -15.15 -1.10
CA GLU A 29 5.98 -14.93 -1.74
C GLU A 29 5.83 -14.13 -3.05
N VAL A 30 4.71 -14.31 -3.77
CA VAL A 30 4.40 -13.53 -4.98
C VAL A 30 4.22 -12.06 -4.63
N VAL A 31 3.39 -11.76 -3.61
CA VAL A 31 3.16 -10.38 -3.16
C VAL A 31 4.46 -9.77 -2.64
N ALA A 32 5.23 -10.50 -1.83
CA ALA A 32 6.50 -10.02 -1.30
C ALA A 32 7.57 -9.76 -2.38
N GLY A 33 7.52 -10.48 -3.50
CA GLY A 33 8.43 -10.28 -4.63
C GLY A 33 8.08 -9.08 -5.52
N VAL A 34 6.87 -8.53 -5.43
CA VAL A 34 6.36 -7.49 -6.34
C VAL A 34 6.02 -6.19 -5.61
N MET A 35 5.54 -6.27 -4.36
CA MET A 35 5.08 -5.11 -3.60
C MET A 35 6.09 -4.68 -2.54
N GLU A 36 6.33 -3.37 -2.49
CA GLU A 36 7.07 -2.70 -1.43
C GLU A 36 6.13 -2.21 -0.31
N ASP A 37 6.67 -1.94 0.88
CA ASP A 37 5.90 -1.32 1.98
C ASP A 37 5.23 0.01 1.56
N SER A 38 5.86 0.75 0.63
CA SER A 38 5.35 2.03 0.11
C SER A 38 4.20 1.89 -0.90
N ASP A 39 3.95 0.67 -1.41
CA ASP A 39 2.84 0.39 -2.31
C ASP A 39 1.49 0.32 -1.55
N TRP A 40 1.53 0.17 -0.23
CA TRP A 40 0.36 0.21 0.65
C TRP A 40 -0.02 1.64 1.02
N VAL A 41 -1.22 2.05 0.65
CA VAL A 41 -1.87 3.31 1.01
C VAL A 41 -2.36 3.27 2.44
N SER A 42 -3.05 2.20 2.84
CA SER A 42 -3.63 2.10 4.17
C SER A 42 -2.58 1.65 5.19
N PRO A 43 -2.29 2.44 6.24
CA PRO A 43 -1.39 2.03 7.32
C PRO A 43 -1.85 0.75 8.03
N ASP A 44 -3.16 0.56 8.15
CA ASP A 44 -3.75 -0.65 8.73
C ASP A 44 -3.48 -1.86 7.85
N HIS A 45 -3.66 -1.72 6.54
CA HIS A 45 -3.37 -2.81 5.60
C HIS A 45 -1.88 -3.15 5.54
N LEU A 46 -1.00 -2.14 5.61
CA LEU A 46 0.44 -2.37 5.75
C LEU A 46 0.77 -3.15 7.02
N THR A 47 0.07 -2.85 8.13
CA THR A 47 0.28 -3.57 9.40
C THR A 47 -0.16 -5.02 9.29
N ILE A 48 -1.33 -5.29 8.68
CA ILE A 48 -1.78 -6.66 8.40
C ILE A 48 -0.79 -7.37 7.46
N TRP A 49 -0.31 -6.69 6.42
CA TRP A 49 0.69 -7.22 5.48
C TRP A 49 1.99 -7.63 6.19
N LYS A 50 2.52 -6.81 7.08
CA LYS A 50 3.72 -7.14 7.86
C LYS A 50 3.54 -8.41 8.69
N VAL A 51 2.38 -8.55 9.33
CA VAL A 51 2.04 -9.77 10.06
C VAL A 51 1.95 -10.99 9.13
N LEU A 52 1.37 -10.85 7.94
CA LEU A 52 1.28 -11.93 6.96
C LEU A 52 2.65 -12.32 6.38
N ARG A 53 3.47 -11.33 6.05
CA ARG A 53 4.80 -11.49 5.44
C ARG A 53 5.77 -12.15 6.42
N ASP A 54 5.84 -11.62 7.64
CA ASP A 54 6.84 -12.00 8.62
C ASP A 54 6.34 -13.14 9.54
N GLY A 55 5.04 -13.45 9.49
CA GLY A 55 4.38 -14.47 10.29
C GLY A 55 4.62 -15.90 9.82
N LYS A 56 4.49 -16.83 10.76
CA LYS A 56 4.62 -18.29 10.51
C LYS A 56 3.44 -18.88 9.73
N SER A 57 2.30 -18.21 9.74
CA SER A 57 1.05 -18.67 9.13
C SER A 57 0.33 -17.49 8.51
N THR A 58 -0.31 -17.72 7.37
CA THR A 58 -1.18 -16.74 6.71
C THR A 58 -2.66 -16.94 7.05
N HIS A 59 -3.01 -18.00 7.77
CA HIS A 59 -4.39 -18.26 8.19
C HIS A 59 -4.93 -17.11 9.06
N VAL A 60 -6.20 -16.75 8.85
CA VAL A 60 -6.81 -15.56 9.48
C VAL A 60 -6.76 -15.59 10.99
N GLU A 61 -6.95 -16.75 11.60
CA GLU A 61 -6.91 -16.91 13.06
C GLU A 61 -5.52 -16.61 13.60
N ALA A 62 -4.48 -17.05 12.89
CA ALA A 62 -3.09 -16.76 13.27
C ALA A 62 -2.74 -15.29 13.06
N VAL A 63 -3.27 -14.66 12.00
CA VAL A 63 -3.08 -13.23 11.75
C VAL A 63 -3.75 -12.39 12.83
N ILE A 64 -5.00 -12.71 13.19
CA ILE A 64 -5.74 -12.07 14.28
C ILE A 64 -4.95 -12.17 15.59
N ALA A 65 -4.50 -13.38 15.95
CA ALA A 65 -3.73 -13.59 17.18
C ALA A 65 -2.42 -12.80 17.19
N ASN A 66 -1.72 -12.71 16.05
CA ASN A 66 -0.49 -11.90 15.96
C ASN A 66 -0.78 -10.40 16.05
N LEU A 67 -1.86 -9.91 15.43
CA LEU A 67 -2.29 -8.52 15.53
C LEU A 67 -2.69 -8.13 16.95
N ASP A 68 -3.36 -9.03 17.67
CA ASP A 68 -3.71 -8.86 19.08
C ASP A 68 -2.44 -8.82 19.96
N ALA A 69 -1.49 -9.73 19.71
CA ALA A 69 -0.23 -9.78 20.44
C ALA A 69 0.60 -8.49 20.32
N ILE A 70 0.53 -7.80 19.17
CA ILE A 70 1.18 -6.49 18.96
C ILE A 70 0.26 -5.30 19.30
N ARG A 71 -0.93 -5.56 19.86
CA ARG A 71 -1.93 -4.54 20.24
C ARG A 71 -2.39 -3.66 19.08
N ALA A 72 -2.42 -4.21 17.86
CA ALA A 72 -2.88 -3.51 16.66
C ALA A 72 -4.34 -3.86 16.29
N LEU A 73 -4.88 -4.96 16.81
CA LEU A 73 -6.18 -5.50 16.39
C LEU A 73 -7.33 -4.51 16.55
N ASP A 74 -7.49 -3.90 17.73
CA ASP A 74 -8.56 -2.94 17.99
C ASP A 74 -8.43 -1.67 17.13
N HIS A 75 -7.19 -1.21 16.88
CA HIS A 75 -6.91 -0.04 16.06
C HIS A 75 -7.33 -0.25 14.59
N ILE A 76 -7.16 -1.47 14.09
CA ILE A 76 -7.49 -1.85 12.71
C ILE A 76 -9.01 -2.11 12.53
N GLY A 77 -9.79 -2.14 13.62
CA GLY A 77 -11.23 -2.40 13.59
C GLY A 77 -11.64 -3.81 14.05
N GLY A 78 -10.73 -4.53 14.70
CA GLY A 78 -11.00 -5.80 15.36
C GLY A 78 -11.03 -7.01 14.41
N GLU A 79 -11.33 -8.17 15.00
CA GLU A 79 -11.48 -9.43 14.25
C GLU A 79 -12.44 -9.34 13.06
N PRO A 80 -13.62 -8.67 13.16
CA PRO A 80 -14.56 -8.59 12.04
C PRO A 80 -13.96 -7.91 10.82
N TYR A 81 -13.11 -6.89 11.03
CA TYR A 81 -12.45 -6.18 9.94
C TYR A 81 -11.46 -7.09 9.23
N VAL A 82 -10.59 -7.78 9.97
CA VAL A 82 -9.59 -8.70 9.41
C VAL A 82 -10.26 -9.85 8.65
N ALA A 83 -11.32 -10.44 9.20
CA ALA A 83 -12.10 -11.47 8.54
C ALA A 83 -12.80 -10.97 7.27
N SER A 84 -13.20 -9.69 7.21
CA SER A 84 -13.81 -9.10 6.03
C SER A 84 -12.88 -9.10 4.81
N CYS A 85 -11.56 -9.05 5.01
CA CYS A 85 -10.58 -9.13 3.93
C CYS A 85 -10.71 -10.44 3.14
N ILE A 86 -10.92 -11.56 3.85
CA ILE A 86 -11.19 -12.86 3.21
C ILE A 86 -12.53 -12.84 2.50
N GLY A 87 -13.58 -12.33 3.16
CA GLY A 87 -14.94 -12.34 2.62
C GLY A 87 -15.02 -11.67 1.23
N THR A 88 -14.34 -10.54 1.06
CA THR A 88 -14.27 -9.84 -0.23
C THR A 88 -13.57 -10.68 -1.31
N MET A 89 -12.49 -11.40 -0.96
CA MET A 89 -11.75 -12.21 -1.94
C MET A 89 -12.33 -13.58 -2.23
N ALA A 90 -12.96 -14.25 -1.27
CA ALA A 90 -13.54 -15.57 -1.50
C ALA A 90 -14.57 -15.52 -2.63
N CYS A 91 -15.30 -14.40 -2.77
CA CYS A 91 -16.22 -14.16 -3.88
C CYS A 91 -15.52 -13.87 -5.22
N VAL A 92 -14.37 -13.19 -5.19
CA VAL A 92 -13.67 -12.70 -6.39
C VAL A 92 -12.69 -13.75 -6.94
N TYR A 93 -11.88 -14.36 -6.08
CA TYR A 93 -10.85 -15.33 -6.44
C TYR A 93 -11.44 -16.61 -7.06
N VAL A 94 -12.56 -17.10 -6.50
CA VAL A 94 -13.24 -18.31 -7.01
C VAL A 94 -13.82 -18.08 -8.40
N ARG A 95 -14.20 -16.85 -8.74
CA ARG A 95 -14.84 -16.54 -10.03
C ARG A 95 -13.88 -15.98 -11.08
N PHE A 96 -12.81 -15.30 -10.67
CA PHE A 96 -11.93 -14.57 -11.58
C PHE A 96 -10.46 -14.60 -11.07
N PRO A 97 -9.74 -15.71 -11.22
CA PRO A 97 -8.35 -15.81 -10.73
C PRO A 97 -7.41 -14.75 -11.35
N GLU A 98 -7.67 -14.33 -12.60
CA GLU A 98 -6.91 -13.30 -13.32
C GLU A 98 -7.06 -11.91 -12.68
N SER A 99 -8.09 -11.72 -11.84
CA SER A 99 -8.28 -10.47 -11.11
C SER A 99 -7.19 -10.21 -10.07
N PHE A 100 -6.51 -11.24 -9.57
CA PHE A 100 -5.46 -11.06 -8.57
C PHE A 100 -4.21 -10.38 -9.17
N ASP A 101 -3.78 -10.79 -10.36
CA ASP A 101 -2.66 -10.18 -11.07
C ASP A 101 -2.98 -8.72 -11.45
N ASP A 102 -4.22 -8.45 -11.82
CA ASP A 102 -4.70 -7.10 -12.07
C ASP A 102 -4.69 -6.23 -10.80
N CYS A 103 -5.07 -6.79 -9.64
CA CYS A 103 -4.96 -6.10 -8.35
C CYS A 103 -3.51 -5.74 -8.04
N LEU A 104 -2.59 -6.70 -8.19
CA LEU A 104 -1.16 -6.51 -7.95
C LEU A 104 -0.56 -5.44 -8.86
N ARG A 105 -0.82 -5.54 -10.16
CA ARG A 105 -0.34 -4.58 -11.16
C ARG A 105 -0.86 -3.18 -10.88
N TRP A 106 -2.14 -3.07 -10.52
CA TRP A 106 -2.76 -1.79 -10.17
C TRP A 106 -2.10 -1.19 -8.93
N LEU A 107 -1.95 -1.96 -7.85
CA LEU A 107 -1.36 -1.46 -6.59
C LEU A 107 0.10 -1.03 -6.77
N HIS A 108 0.89 -1.83 -7.47
CA HIS A 108 2.29 -1.51 -7.73
C HIS A 108 2.43 -0.22 -8.55
N GLU A 109 1.62 -0.04 -9.60
CA GLU A 109 1.62 1.18 -10.40
C GLU A 109 1.17 2.40 -9.59
N CYS A 110 0.17 2.24 -8.71
CA CYS A 110 -0.26 3.31 -7.81
C CYS A 110 0.84 3.69 -6.80
N GLY A 111 1.52 2.70 -6.22
CA GLY A 111 2.65 2.95 -5.32
C GLY A 111 3.80 3.67 -6.00
N ARG A 112 4.17 3.22 -7.22
CA ARG A 112 5.19 3.87 -8.05
C ARG A 112 4.88 5.34 -8.30
N ARG A 113 3.66 5.67 -8.72
CA ARG A 113 3.24 7.07 -8.94
C ARG A 113 3.35 7.93 -7.68
N ARG A 114 2.92 7.40 -6.52
CA ARG A 114 3.03 8.13 -5.26
C ARG A 114 4.49 8.38 -4.86
N ARG A 115 5.40 7.44 -5.12
CA ARG A 115 6.85 7.64 -4.92
C ARG A 115 7.38 8.74 -5.83
N ASP A 116 7.02 8.71 -7.11
CA ASP A 116 7.44 9.72 -8.08
C ASP A 116 6.95 11.12 -7.66
N GLU A 117 5.69 11.25 -7.26
CA GLU A 117 5.11 12.50 -6.75
C GLU A 117 5.79 12.96 -5.44
N GLY A 118 6.03 12.04 -4.50
CA GLY A 118 6.73 12.32 -3.25
C GLY A 118 8.18 12.78 -3.46
N ALA A 119 8.88 12.21 -4.44
CA ALA A 119 10.24 12.61 -4.82
C ALA A 119 10.26 14.03 -5.40
N VAL A 120 9.29 14.38 -6.25
CA VAL A 120 9.14 15.73 -6.80
C VAL A 120 8.88 16.73 -5.67
N MET A 121 7.97 16.42 -4.74
CA MET A 121 7.65 17.32 -3.61
C MET A 121 8.83 17.47 -2.65
N THR A 122 9.59 16.40 -2.41
CA THR A 122 10.80 16.45 -1.58
C THR A 122 11.87 17.32 -2.23
N ARG A 123 12.09 17.17 -3.54
CA ARG A 123 13.01 18.03 -4.29
C ARG A 123 12.57 19.49 -4.25
N ALA A 124 11.28 19.76 -4.48
CA ALA A 124 10.72 21.10 -4.41
C ALA A 124 10.87 21.72 -3.01
N ALA A 125 10.65 20.93 -1.94
CA ALA A 125 10.83 21.39 -0.57
C ALA A 125 12.31 21.72 -0.26
N ALA A 126 13.26 20.92 -0.75
CA ALA A 126 14.69 21.20 -0.63
C ALA A 126 15.08 22.48 -1.38
N GLU A 127 14.61 22.65 -2.62
CA GLU A 127 14.84 23.86 -3.41
C GLU A 127 14.25 25.11 -2.70
N VAL A 128 13.07 25.02 -2.08
CA VAL A 128 12.49 26.10 -1.27
C VAL A 128 13.34 26.43 -0.04
N GLN A 129 13.93 25.42 0.61
CA GLN A 129 14.85 25.65 1.75
C GLN A 129 16.13 26.34 1.30
N ASP A 130 16.72 25.92 0.18
CA ASP A 130 17.91 26.54 -0.40
C ASP A 130 17.65 28.01 -0.78
N ILE A 131 16.50 28.30 -1.40
CA ILE A 131 16.07 29.69 -1.70
C ILE A 131 15.96 30.51 -0.41
N ARG A 132 15.35 29.95 0.65
CA ARG A 132 15.24 30.64 1.95
C ARG A 132 16.59 30.87 2.62
N ALA A 133 17.58 30.02 2.35
CA ALA A 133 18.95 30.16 2.82
C ALA A 133 19.78 31.17 2.00
N GLY A 134 19.20 31.76 0.95
CA GLY A 134 19.85 32.75 0.09
C GLY A 134 20.55 32.15 -1.13
N SER A 135 20.38 30.85 -1.40
CA SER A 135 20.88 30.20 -2.61
C SER A 135 19.99 30.53 -3.79
N LYS A 136 20.59 30.84 -4.95
CA LYS A 136 19.85 30.95 -6.21
C LYS A 136 19.61 29.54 -6.76
N PRO A 137 18.36 29.18 -7.11
CA PRO A 137 18.09 27.91 -7.77
C PRO A 137 18.70 27.89 -9.17
N HIS A 138 19.04 26.70 -9.68
CA HIS A 138 19.76 26.52 -10.94
C HIS A 138 19.08 27.12 -12.19
N TRP A 139 17.77 27.37 -12.15
CA TRP A 139 17.00 28.00 -13.22
C TRP A 139 16.85 29.53 -13.06
N TRP A 140 17.41 30.12 -12.00
CA TRP A 140 17.30 31.55 -11.69
C TRP A 140 18.04 32.43 -12.70
N ASP A 141 19.18 31.95 -13.20
CA ASP A 141 19.99 32.69 -14.18
C ASP A 141 19.30 32.76 -15.55
N GLU A 142 18.48 31.77 -15.92
CA GLU A 142 17.66 31.78 -17.14
C GLU A 142 16.54 32.84 -17.12
N TYR A 143 16.15 33.31 -15.93
CA TYR A 143 15.16 34.39 -15.75
C TYR A 143 15.78 35.79 -15.67
N GLU A 144 17.06 35.92 -15.28
CA GLU A 144 17.76 37.21 -15.24
C GLU A 144 18.24 37.67 -16.65
N GLU A 145 18.31 36.75 -17.61
CA GLU A 145 18.71 37.03 -19.00
C GLU A 145 17.52 37.24 -19.98
N ALA A 146 16.27 37.20 -19.51
CA ALA A 146 15.04 37.40 -20.29
C ALA A 146 14.36 38.76 -20.04
#